data_AF-A0A0P1LBD4-F1
#
_entry.id   AF-A0A0P1LBD4-F1
#
_cell.length_a   1.000
_cell.length_b   1.000
_cell.length_c   1.000
_cell.angle_alpha   90.00
_cell.angle_beta   90.00
_cell.angle_gamma   90.00
#
_symmetry.space_group_name_H-M   'P 1'
#
loop_
_entity.id
_entity.type
_entity.pdbx_description
1 polymer ?
#
loop_
_entity_poly.entity_id
_entity_poly.type
_entity_poly.pdbx_seq_one_letter_code
_entity_poly.pdbx_strand_id
1 'polypeptide(L)' 'MNRIVLAGVVVAIISLIIGLLGKILGHTIIFANATWHNFAQTCLLFAIAYGIGKLAVEKEK' A
#
# COMPACT_ATOMS: atom_id res chain seq x y z
N MET A 1 -16.98 7.25 2.11
CA MET A 1 -15.65 6.60 2.03
C MET A 1 -15.32 6.02 3.41
N ASN A 2 -15.25 4.69 3.55
CA ASN A 2 -15.07 4.05 4.86
C ASN A 2 -13.71 4.44 5.46
N ARG A 3 -13.69 4.76 6.75
CA ARG A 3 -12.48 5.14 7.50
C ARG A 3 -11.34 4.12 7.37
N ILE A 4 -11.70 2.84 7.20
CA ILE A 4 -10.77 1.71 6.99
C ILE A 4 -10.03 1.82 5.65
N VAL A 5 -10.73 2.22 4.58
CA VAL A 5 -10.12 2.42 3.25
C VAL A 5 -9.15 3.59 3.28
N LEU A 6 -9.56 4.68 3.93
CA LEU A 6 -8.71 5.85 4.10
C LEU A 6 -7.44 5.50 4.90
N ALA A 7 -7.58 4.73 5.98
CA ALA A 7 -6.44 4.23 6.75
C ALA A 7 -5.51 3.34 5.91
N GLY A 8 -6.05 2.43 5.08
CA GLY A 8 -5.26 1.59 4.18
C GLY A 8 -4.47 2.40 3.15
N VAL A 9 -5.09 3.43 2.56
CA VAL A 9 -4.43 4.34 1.60
C VAL A 9 -3.32 5.15 2.28
N VAL A 10 -3.58 5.67 3.48
CA VAL A 10 -2.58 6.42 4.26
C VAL A 10 -1.37 5.54 4.61
N VAL A 11 -1.60 4.30 5.05
CA VAL A 11 -0.51 3.34 5.34
C VAL A 11 0.30 3.01 4.08
N ALA A 12 -0.35 2.85 2.93
CA ALA A 12 0.33 2.62 1.66
C ALA A 12 1.22 3.80 1.23
N ILE A 13 0.75 5.04 1.44
CA ILE A 13 1.53 6.25 1.15
C ILE A 13 2.73 6.37 2.10
N ILE A 14 2.55 6.13 3.40
CA ILE A 14 3.64 6.17 4.40
C ILE A 14 4.70 5.12 4.06
N SER A 15 4.27 3.91 3.70
CA SER A 15 5.11 2.81 3.21
C SER A 15 6.00 3.21 2.03
N LEU A 16 5.41 3.87 1.01
CA LEU A 16 6.15 4.38 -0.15
C LEU A 16 7.19 5.44 0.23
N ILE A 17 6.85 6.35 1.15
CA ILE A 17 7.76 7.42 1.60
C ILE A 17 8.96 6.82 2.35
N ILE A 18 8.75 5.83 3.22
CA ILE A 18 9.85 5.17 3.94
C ILE A 18 10.74 4.39 2.96
N GLY A 19 10.16 3.70 1.98
CA GLY A 19 10.93 3.05 0.91
C GLY A 19 11.77 4.04 0.10
N LEU A 20 11.20 5.20 -0.25
CA LEU A 20 11.91 6.24 -1.01
C LEU A 20 13.04 6.88 -0.20
N LEU A 21 12.79 7.18 1.09
CA LEU A 21 13.82 7.72 1.99
C LEU A 21 14.95 6.71 2.22
N GLY A 22 14.62 5.42 2.38
CA GLY A 22 15.61 4.35 2.50
C GLY A 22 16.50 4.22 1.25
N LYS A 23 15.94 4.49 0.07
CA LYS A 23 16.71 4.50 -1.20
C LYS A 23 17.62 5.72 -1.32
N ILE A 24 17.17 6.91 -0.89
CA ILE A 24 17.92 8.17 -1.02
C ILE A 24 19.06 8.24 0.01
N LEU A 25 18.85 7.73 1.22
CA LEU A 25 19.80 7.84 2.32
C LEU A 25 21.00 6.87 2.23
N GLY A 26 21.04 5.97 1.24
CA GLY A 26 22.22 5.17 0.87
C GLY A 26 22.74 4.19 1.94
N HIS A 27 22.20 4.22 3.16
CA HIS A 27 22.57 3.32 4.25
C HIS A 27 21.98 1.93 3.98
N THR A 28 22.84 0.97 3.65
CA THR A 28 22.81 -0.48 3.97
C THR A 28 21.46 -1.23 3.97
N ILE A 29 20.44 -0.74 3.27
CA ILE A 29 19.10 -1.34 3.21
C ILE A 29 18.92 -1.99 1.83
N ILE A 30 19.88 -2.82 1.44
CA ILE A 30 19.81 -3.56 0.17
C ILE A 30 18.65 -4.57 0.22
N PHE A 31 18.36 -5.11 1.41
CA PHE A 31 17.18 -5.95 1.64
C PHE A 31 15.88 -5.15 1.73
N ALA A 32 15.82 -4.02 2.44
CA ALA A 32 14.53 -3.36 2.63
C ALA A 32 14.06 -2.49 1.45
N ASN A 33 14.86 -2.20 0.42
CA ASN A 33 14.32 -1.55 -0.77
C ASN A 33 13.46 -2.52 -1.62
N ALA A 34 13.90 -3.76 -1.80
CA ALA A 34 13.11 -4.80 -2.46
C ALA A 34 11.93 -5.26 -1.58
N THR A 35 12.12 -5.37 -0.27
CA THR A 35 11.04 -5.70 0.67
C THR A 35 10.00 -4.57 0.75
N TRP A 36 10.41 -3.30 0.78
CA TRP A 36 9.46 -2.18 0.75
C TRP A 36 8.68 -2.13 -0.55
N HIS A 37 9.34 -2.39 -1.68
CA HIS A 37 8.67 -2.43 -2.97
C HIS A 37 7.58 -3.52 -3.01
N ASN A 38 7.92 -4.74 -2.58
CA ASN A 38 6.97 -5.85 -2.50
C ASN A 38 5.85 -5.59 -1.48
N PHE A 39 6.15 -4.96 -0.35
CA PHE A 39 5.15 -4.60 0.65
C PHE A 39 4.18 -3.53 0.12
N ALA A 40 4.70 -2.48 -0.52
CA ALA A 40 3.87 -1.45 -1.16
C ALA A 40 2.98 -2.05 -2.26
N GLN A 41 3.51 -2.94 -3.10
CA GLN A 41 2.70 -3.68 -4.10
C GLN A 41 1.62 -4.53 -3.43
N THR A 42 1.94 -5.23 -2.35
CA THR A 42 0.96 -6.04 -1.60
C THR A 42 -0.16 -5.16 -1.03
N CYS A 43 0.19 -4.02 -0.43
CA CYS A 43 -0.80 -3.04 0.06
C CYS A 43 -1.67 -2.49 -1.07
N LEU A 44 -1.10 -2.22 -2.24
CA LEU A 44 -1.83 -1.75 -3.41
C LEU A 44 -2.84 -2.81 -3.90
N LEU A 45 -2.42 -4.08 -3.97
CA LEU A 45 -3.29 -5.20 -4.35
C LEU A 45 -4.43 -5.40 -3.34
N PHE A 46 -4.17 -5.27 -2.04
CA PHE A 46 -5.23 -5.30 -1.01
C PHE A 46 -6.22 -4.15 -1.16
N ALA A 47 -5.74 -2.93 -1.45
CA ALA A 47 -6.61 -1.78 -1.68
C ALA A 47 -7.51 -1.98 -2.92
N ILE A 48 -6.94 -2.53 -4.00
CA ILE A 48 -7.69 -2.86 -5.23
C ILE A 48 -8.72 -3.96 -4.96
N ALA A 49 -8.32 -5.06 -4.30
CA ALA A 49 -9.22 -6.16 -3.95
C ALA A 49 -10.39 -5.69 -3.07
N TYR A 50 -10.11 -4.84 -2.08
CA TYR A 50 -11.15 -4.21 -1.26
C TYR A 50 -12.08 -3.32 -2.09
N GLY A 51 -11.52 -2.49 -2.99
CA GLY A 51 -12.28 -1.63 -3.88
C GLY A 51 -13.22 -2.41 -4.81
N ILE A 52 -12.72 -3.49 -5.41
CA ILE A 52 -13.51 -4.40 -6.27
C ILE A 52 -14.60 -5.09 -5.43
N GLY A 53 -14.27 -5.61 -4.24
CA GLY A 53 -15.26 -6.23 -3.36
C GLY A 53 -16.39 -5.28 -2.96
N LYS A 54 -16.07 -4.02 -2.68
CA LYS A 54 -17.07 -2.98 -2.42
C LYS A 54 -17.96 -2.75 -3.65
N LEU A 55 -17.37 -2.63 -4.84
CA LEU A 55 -18.12 -2.42 -6.09
C LEU A 55 -19.01 -3.61 -6.44
N ALA A 56 -18.57 -4.84 -6.16
CA ALA A 56 -19.35 -6.05 -6.37
C ALA A 56 -20.57 -6.10 -5.43
N VAL A 57 -20.37 -5.82 -4.14
CA VAL A 57 -21.46 -5.74 -3.14
C VAL A 57 -22.47 -4.64 -3.49
N GLU A 58 -22.00 -3.51 -4.03
CA GLU A 58 -22.87 -2.40 -4.44
C GLU A 58 -23.66 -2.72 -5.73
N LYS A 59 -23.22 -3.68 -6.53
CA LYS A 59 -23.94 -4.18 -7.71
C LYS A 59 -24.94 -5.30 -7.41
N GLU A 60 -24.81 -5.98 -6.27
CA GLU A 60 -25.72 -7.05 -5.82
C GLU A 60 -26.95 -6.51 -5.05
N LYS A 61 -27.03 -5.19 -4.86
CA LYS A 61 -28.09 -4.51 -4.11
C LYS A 61 -29.00 -3.71 -5.04
#